data_AF-A0A3N5EXM3-F1
#
_entry.id   AF-A0A3N5EXM3-F1
#
_cell.length_a   1.000
_cell.length_b   1.000
_cell.length_c   1.000
_cell.angle_alpha   90.00
_cell.angle_beta   90.00
_cell.angle_gamma   90.00
#
_symmetry.space_group_name_H-M   'P 1'
#
loop_
_entity.id
_entity.type
_entity.pdbx_description
1 polymer ?
#
loop_
_entity_poly.entity_id
_entity_poly.type
_entity_poly.pdbx_seq_one_letter_code
_entity_poly.pdbx_strand_id
1 'polypeptide(L)'
;MTIRNIALLALLALAGVSASAEPLRAREWFVRAGSEGGDGTQAKPFADPWMALEKSEAGDVIHVTGGKYYGKLSQGIWEVPFDNIQLLGGYDPEFKTRDPWTNRTELKWDEKSKNWPNQARLKGLNCKGCVVDGITIDMKDSAKYTDETKTSRKDTPGIPDNAIEFNHPVTVRNCVIVNPAGSAIHAVGGSTIENNLIVNALIFGVQINGTEPAVVRNNTMLFGWGFKEPGKGAYDGAFIKVNAPMTITNNIFAHSDSNSLYQPFTKMDKVSITKNVFHQNLYSNLFTFVESKSLFIDDKNMGDLEELGLKAFEGNEVLNPEMAYDPAWLDLYSKRTAYVPGKVTMDDMNKLRQLAGLPVIAKGGTPALGVAPAYDLDKAMNLMAPKNEKCKAGARKIPLESKVTGGAAAAPAKAYPKSALLDWHKSA
;
A
#
# COMPACT_ATOMS: atom_id res chain seq x y z
N MET A 1 -25.72 4.17 93.06
CA MET A 1 -27.03 4.32 92.39
C MET A 1 -26.79 4.08 90.89
N THR A 2 -26.63 2.81 90.52
CA THR A 2 -27.58 1.97 89.75
C THR A 2 -27.77 2.38 88.27
N ILE A 3 -27.38 1.45 87.38
CA ILE A 3 -27.99 1.10 86.06
C ILE A 3 -27.56 2.05 84.90
N ARG A 4 -27.01 1.66 83.72
CA ARG A 4 -27.35 0.64 82.68
C ARG A 4 -26.17 0.61 81.66
N ASN A 5 -25.60 -0.54 81.28
CA ASN A 5 -25.90 -1.38 80.09
C ASN A 5 -25.15 -1.08 78.77
N ILE A 6 -24.59 -2.17 78.24
CA ILE A 6 -24.49 -2.62 76.83
C ILE A 6 -23.22 -2.27 76.03
N ALA A 7 -22.56 -3.36 75.62
CA ALA A 7 -21.45 -3.51 74.71
C ALA A 7 -21.80 -3.17 73.26
N LEU A 8 -20.80 -2.77 72.46
CA LEU A 8 -20.67 -3.25 71.08
C LEU A 8 -19.23 -3.06 70.56
N LEU A 9 -18.61 -4.18 70.18
CA LEU A 9 -17.46 -4.21 69.27
C LEU A 9 -17.88 -3.62 67.92
N ALA A 10 -17.05 -2.73 67.36
CA ALA A 10 -17.06 -2.41 65.93
C ALA A 10 -15.72 -2.82 65.32
N LEU A 11 -15.71 -3.99 64.68
CA LEU A 11 -14.64 -4.44 63.80
C LEU A 11 -14.83 -3.70 62.47
N LEU A 12 -13.96 -2.73 62.15
CA LEU A 12 -13.94 -2.09 60.83
C LEU A 12 -13.35 -3.10 59.83
N ALA A 13 -14.20 -3.73 59.03
CA ALA A 13 -13.79 -4.45 57.84
C ALA A 13 -13.48 -3.42 56.74
N LEU A 14 -12.19 -3.19 56.45
CA LEU A 14 -11.74 -2.53 55.23
C LEU A 14 -12.04 -3.49 54.06
N ALA A 15 -13.19 -3.32 53.42
CA ALA A 15 -13.45 -3.92 52.12
C ALA A 15 -12.63 -3.14 51.08
N GLY A 16 -11.40 -3.58 50.86
CA GLY A 16 -10.61 -3.17 49.70
C GLY A 16 -11.34 -3.60 48.44
N VAL A 17 -11.95 -2.65 47.73
CA VAL A 17 -12.39 -2.86 46.36
C VAL A 17 -11.12 -2.97 45.52
N SER A 18 -10.64 -4.20 45.36
CA SER A 18 -9.65 -4.54 44.35
C SER A 18 -10.31 -4.29 43.00
N ALA A 19 -10.14 -3.08 42.45
CA ALA A 19 -10.46 -2.82 41.06
C ALA A 19 -9.53 -3.71 40.24
N SER A 20 -10.06 -4.85 39.78
CA SER A 20 -9.45 -5.68 38.77
C SER A 20 -9.24 -4.79 37.54
N ALA A 21 -8.02 -4.30 37.34
CA ALA A 21 -7.66 -3.68 36.07
C ALA A 21 -7.81 -4.77 35.00
N GLU A 22 -8.89 -4.70 34.22
CA GLU A 22 -8.97 -5.53 33.02
C GLU A 22 -7.71 -5.25 32.19
N PRO A 23 -7.05 -6.29 31.64
CA PRO A 23 -5.91 -6.07 30.76
C PRO A 23 -6.35 -5.10 29.66
N LEU A 24 -5.60 -4.01 29.47
CA LEU A 24 -5.86 -3.02 28.42
C LEU A 24 -5.96 -3.76 27.09
N ARG A 25 -7.19 -4.07 26.68
CA ARG A 25 -7.46 -4.60 25.35
C ARG A 25 -7.38 -3.41 24.40
N ALA A 26 -6.63 -3.60 23.31
CA ALA A 26 -6.69 -2.71 22.16
C ALA A 26 -8.15 -2.43 21.81
N ARG A 27 -8.50 -1.16 21.63
CA ARG A 27 -9.87 -0.75 21.28
C ARG A 27 -10.13 -1.05 19.82
N GLU A 28 -11.38 -1.42 19.52
CA GLU A 28 -11.87 -1.57 18.16
C GLU A 28 -12.68 -0.33 17.78
N TRP A 29 -12.27 0.32 16.69
CA TRP A 29 -12.95 1.45 16.09
C TRP A 29 -13.61 1.02 14.78
N PHE A 30 -14.84 1.48 14.56
CA PHE A 30 -15.63 1.12 13.41
C PHE A 30 -15.90 2.36 12.56
N VAL A 31 -15.68 2.21 11.25
CA VAL A 31 -15.80 3.29 10.28
C VAL A 31 -16.66 2.81 9.12
N ARG A 32 -17.69 3.59 8.79
CA ARG A 32 -18.58 3.33 7.67
C ARG A 32 -18.88 4.63 6.93
N ALA A 33 -18.58 4.63 5.63
CA ALA A 33 -18.88 5.77 4.75
C ALA A 33 -20.35 6.18 4.84
N GLY A 34 -20.60 7.49 4.89
CA GLY A 34 -21.94 8.06 4.99
C GLY A 34 -22.54 8.07 6.41
N SER A 35 -21.82 7.61 7.43
CA SER A 35 -22.27 7.75 8.81
C SER A 35 -22.23 9.22 9.27
N GLU A 36 -23.13 9.62 10.17
CA GLU A 36 -23.20 10.97 10.72
C GLU A 36 -23.15 10.93 12.24
N GLY A 37 -22.30 11.78 12.85
CA GLY A 37 -22.24 11.93 14.32
C GLY A 37 -21.85 10.67 15.10
N GLY A 38 -21.17 9.71 14.46
CA GLY A 38 -20.76 8.45 15.09
C GLY A 38 -19.80 8.64 16.27
N ASP A 39 -19.83 7.69 17.21
CA ASP A 39 -18.92 7.63 18.35
C ASP A 39 -17.79 6.59 18.17
N GLY A 40 -17.76 5.92 17.01
CA GLY A 40 -16.74 4.95 16.64
C GLY A 40 -17.04 3.52 17.11
N THR A 41 -18.16 3.30 17.79
CA THR A 41 -18.66 1.94 18.08
C THR A 41 -19.21 1.28 16.82
N GLN A 42 -19.33 -0.05 16.81
CA GLN A 42 -19.94 -0.77 15.68
C GLN A 42 -21.38 -0.33 15.40
N ALA A 43 -22.12 0.07 16.45
CA ALA A 43 -23.51 0.55 16.34
C ALA A 43 -23.60 1.99 15.79
N LYS A 44 -22.60 2.84 16.08
CA LYS A 44 -22.51 4.23 15.63
C LYS A 44 -21.11 4.52 15.06
N PRO A 45 -20.77 3.91 13.91
CA PRO A 45 -19.43 4.01 13.35
C PRO A 45 -19.09 5.45 12.95
N PHE A 46 -17.81 5.79 12.97
CA PHE A 46 -17.34 7.05 12.42
C PHE A 46 -17.53 7.11 10.91
N ALA A 47 -17.62 8.33 10.38
CA ALA A 47 -17.83 8.57 8.95
C ALA A 47 -16.58 8.33 8.10
N ASP A 48 -15.39 8.54 8.68
CA ASP A 48 -14.11 8.52 7.98
C ASP A 48 -12.98 8.02 8.90
N PRO A 49 -11.98 7.27 8.39
CA PRO A 49 -10.88 6.77 9.20
C PRO A 49 -10.12 7.84 10.00
N TRP A 50 -10.04 9.09 9.52
CA TRP A 50 -9.32 10.13 10.28
C TRP A 50 -9.94 10.37 11.67
N MET A 51 -11.25 10.20 11.81
CA MET A 51 -11.94 10.37 13.09
C MET A 51 -11.54 9.27 14.09
N ALA A 52 -11.43 8.03 13.61
CA ALA A 52 -10.93 6.92 14.42
C ALA A 52 -9.47 7.12 14.80
N LEU A 53 -8.63 7.52 13.84
CA LEU A 53 -7.20 7.76 14.06
C LEU A 53 -6.95 8.86 15.11
N GLU A 54 -7.73 9.93 15.13
CA GLU A 54 -7.63 10.98 16.16
C GLU A 54 -8.02 10.52 17.58
N LYS A 55 -8.77 9.42 17.69
CA LYS A 55 -9.23 8.85 18.97
C LYS A 55 -8.45 7.61 19.39
N SER A 56 -7.66 7.05 18.49
CA SER A 56 -6.94 5.80 18.71
C SER A 56 -5.83 5.98 19.73
N GLU A 57 -5.48 4.88 20.40
CA GLU A 57 -4.25 4.73 21.17
C GLU A 57 -3.37 3.64 20.54
N ALA A 58 -2.16 3.45 21.07
CA ALA A 58 -1.25 2.42 20.57
C ALA A 58 -1.88 1.01 20.68
N GLY A 59 -1.80 0.24 19.61
CA GLY A 59 -2.34 -1.12 19.53
C GLY A 59 -3.79 -1.22 19.04
N ASP A 60 -4.52 -0.11 18.92
CA ASP A 60 -5.92 -0.13 18.49
C ASP A 60 -6.13 -0.69 17.08
N VAL A 61 -7.33 -1.21 16.84
CA VAL A 61 -7.76 -1.78 15.56
C VAL A 61 -8.88 -0.91 14.98
N ILE A 62 -8.74 -0.54 13.72
CA ILE A 62 -9.72 0.28 12.99
C ILE A 62 -10.29 -0.57 11.85
N HIS A 63 -11.56 -0.94 11.97
CA HIS A 63 -12.33 -1.68 10.97
C HIS A 63 -13.05 -0.69 10.06
N VAL A 64 -12.81 -0.78 8.75
CA VAL A 64 -13.34 0.15 7.76
C VAL A 64 -14.16 -0.60 6.73
N THR A 65 -15.42 -0.20 6.54
CA THR A 65 -16.26 -0.79 5.50
C THR A 65 -15.80 -0.39 4.11
N GLY A 66 -16.29 -1.10 3.09
CA GLY A 66 -16.30 -0.60 1.73
C GLY A 66 -16.97 0.78 1.65
N GLY A 67 -16.42 1.66 0.81
CA GLY A 67 -16.84 3.05 0.69
C GLY A 67 -15.70 3.97 0.26
N LYS A 68 -16.05 5.22 -0.05
CA LYS A 68 -15.11 6.29 -0.39
C LYS A 68 -14.94 7.21 0.81
N TYR A 69 -13.68 7.47 1.15
CA TYR A 69 -13.28 8.31 2.28
C TYR A 69 -12.40 9.44 1.77
N TYR A 70 -12.50 10.61 2.40
CA TYR A 70 -11.90 11.85 1.89
C TYR A 70 -10.96 12.52 2.90
N GLY A 71 -10.81 11.96 4.10
CA GLY A 71 -9.89 12.46 5.08
C GLY A 71 -10.39 13.77 5.70
N LYS A 72 -9.59 14.32 6.61
CA LYS A 72 -9.94 15.55 7.30
C LYS A 72 -10.00 16.72 6.31
N LEU A 73 -11.07 17.50 6.34
CA LEU A 73 -11.30 18.65 5.43
C LEU A 73 -11.20 18.30 3.93
N SER A 74 -11.54 17.07 3.55
CA SER A 74 -11.44 16.57 2.17
C SER A 74 -10.04 16.71 1.58
N GLN A 75 -8.99 16.65 2.42
CA GLN A 75 -7.59 16.70 1.99
C GLN A 75 -7.13 15.39 1.37
N GLY A 76 -7.84 14.30 1.65
CA GLY A 76 -7.48 12.97 1.21
C GLY A 76 -6.15 12.53 1.83
N ILE A 77 -5.91 12.85 3.10
CA ILE A 77 -4.71 12.43 3.83
C ILE A 77 -5.12 11.80 5.16
N TRP A 78 -4.47 10.70 5.50
CA TRP A 78 -4.64 9.98 6.76
C TRP A 78 -3.29 9.76 7.44
N GLU A 79 -3.22 10.05 8.74
CA GLU A 79 -2.02 9.87 9.55
C GLU A 79 -2.29 8.82 10.62
N VAL A 80 -1.43 7.81 10.68
CA VAL A 80 -1.40 6.79 11.74
C VAL A 80 -0.53 7.31 12.89
N PRO A 81 -1.13 7.66 14.05
CA PRO A 81 -0.42 8.45 15.04
C PRO A 81 0.34 7.63 16.09
N PHE A 82 0.00 6.35 16.27
CA PHE A 82 0.56 5.51 17.34
C PHE A 82 1.03 4.15 16.85
N ASP A 83 1.95 3.57 17.62
CA ASP A 83 2.50 2.24 17.40
C ASP A 83 1.40 1.16 17.36
N ASN A 84 1.64 0.12 16.57
CA ASN A 84 0.83 -1.09 16.51
C ASN A 84 -0.65 -0.89 16.12
N ILE A 85 -1.02 0.27 15.56
CA ILE A 85 -2.35 0.47 15.01
C ILE A 85 -2.55 -0.46 13.81
N GLN A 86 -3.71 -1.11 13.75
CA GLN A 86 -4.13 -1.93 12.62
C GLN A 86 -5.28 -1.24 11.87
N LEU A 87 -5.01 -0.74 10.66
CA LEU A 87 -6.02 -0.19 9.76
C LEU A 87 -6.48 -1.27 8.78
N LEU A 88 -7.71 -1.77 8.98
CA LEU A 88 -8.26 -2.93 8.29
C LEU A 88 -9.45 -2.53 7.42
N GLY A 89 -9.23 -2.42 6.11
CA GLY A 89 -10.28 -2.21 5.12
C GLY A 89 -10.92 -3.51 4.64
N GLY A 90 -11.99 -3.38 3.85
CA GLY A 90 -12.65 -4.50 3.19
C GLY A 90 -13.89 -5.05 3.89
N TYR A 91 -14.39 -4.39 4.95
CA TYR A 91 -15.58 -4.89 5.64
C TYR A 91 -16.86 -4.64 4.84
N ASP A 92 -17.81 -5.57 4.90
CA ASP A 92 -19.19 -5.30 4.48
C ASP A 92 -19.83 -4.22 5.38
N PRO A 93 -20.99 -3.65 5.00
CA PRO A 93 -21.63 -2.61 5.79
C PRO A 93 -21.88 -3.04 7.25
N GLU A 94 -22.14 -4.31 7.51
CA GLU A 94 -22.45 -4.84 8.85
C GLU A 94 -21.21 -5.24 9.68
N PHE A 95 -19.99 -5.14 9.12
CA PHE A 95 -18.74 -5.64 9.70
C PHE A 95 -18.72 -7.16 9.97
N LYS A 96 -19.52 -7.94 9.24
CA LYS A 96 -19.59 -9.41 9.40
C LYS A 96 -18.55 -10.13 8.56
N THR A 97 -18.37 -9.69 7.33
CA THR A 97 -17.43 -10.31 6.38
C THR A 97 -16.37 -9.31 5.94
N ARG A 98 -15.21 -9.84 5.56
CA ARG A 98 -14.07 -9.05 5.09
C ARG A 98 -13.59 -9.56 3.73
N ASP A 99 -13.79 -8.72 2.72
CA ASP A 99 -13.35 -8.92 1.34
C ASP A 99 -12.94 -7.57 0.75
N PRO A 100 -11.64 -7.21 0.77
CA PRO A 100 -11.17 -5.93 0.24
C PRO A 100 -11.23 -5.83 -1.28
N TRP A 101 -11.46 -6.93 -2.00
CA TRP A 101 -11.58 -6.91 -3.47
C TRP A 101 -13.00 -6.62 -3.93
N THR A 102 -13.99 -6.92 -3.08
CA THR A 102 -15.40 -6.61 -3.32
C THR A 102 -15.82 -5.35 -2.57
N ASN A 103 -15.56 -5.28 -1.26
CA ASN A 103 -15.94 -4.17 -0.39
C ASN A 103 -14.82 -3.14 -0.28
N ARG A 104 -14.51 -2.47 -1.40
CA ARG A 104 -13.32 -1.60 -1.48
C ARG A 104 -13.38 -0.44 -0.48
N THR A 105 -12.42 -0.39 0.44
CA THR A 105 -12.15 0.80 1.27
C THR A 105 -11.25 1.75 0.48
N GLU A 106 -11.86 2.74 -0.18
CA GLU A 106 -11.18 3.67 -1.08
C GLU A 106 -10.79 4.96 -0.34
N LEU A 107 -9.48 5.16 -0.15
CA LEU A 107 -8.93 6.42 0.37
C LEU A 107 -8.67 7.37 -0.80
N LYS A 108 -9.52 8.38 -0.96
CA LYS A 108 -9.53 9.29 -2.12
C LYS A 108 -9.32 10.75 -1.73
N TRP A 109 -8.93 11.55 -2.71
CA TRP A 109 -8.99 13.00 -2.63
C TRP A 109 -10.26 13.41 -3.35
N ASP A 110 -10.95 14.40 -2.81
CA ASP A 110 -12.12 14.98 -3.46
C ASP A 110 -11.62 16.02 -4.48
N GLU A 111 -11.85 15.78 -5.77
CA GLU A 111 -11.45 16.66 -6.85
C GLU A 111 -12.05 18.08 -6.76
N LYS A 112 -13.13 18.25 -5.99
CA LYS A 112 -13.76 19.54 -5.72
C LYS A 112 -13.15 20.27 -4.53
N SER A 113 -12.27 19.59 -3.77
CA SER A 113 -11.60 20.16 -2.60
C SER A 113 -10.61 21.24 -3.02
N LYS A 114 -10.61 22.36 -2.30
CA LYS A 114 -9.57 23.39 -2.44
C LYS A 114 -8.25 22.97 -1.78
N ASN A 115 -8.26 21.91 -0.98
CA ASN A 115 -7.08 21.45 -0.27
C ASN A 115 -6.39 20.34 -1.08
N TRP A 116 -5.46 20.74 -1.94
CA TRP A 116 -4.68 19.81 -2.76
C TRP A 116 -3.72 18.97 -1.89
N PRO A 117 -3.61 17.65 -2.10
CA PRO A 117 -2.69 16.81 -1.33
C PRO A 117 -1.23 17.10 -1.72
N ASN A 118 -0.37 17.27 -0.72
CA ASN A 118 1.05 17.60 -0.88
C ASN A 118 1.98 16.67 -0.08
N GLN A 119 1.46 15.56 0.39
CA GLN A 119 2.12 14.53 1.18
C GLN A 119 1.46 13.18 0.91
N ALA A 120 2.04 12.10 1.42
CA ALA A 120 1.52 10.77 1.18
C ALA A 120 0.04 10.62 1.60
N ARG A 121 -0.71 9.85 0.80
CA ARG A 121 -2.13 9.58 0.99
C ARG A 121 -2.41 8.95 2.36
N LEU A 122 -1.67 7.91 2.71
CA LEU A 122 -1.68 7.30 4.04
C LEU A 122 -0.26 7.29 4.59
N LYS A 123 -0.06 7.90 5.77
CA LYS A 123 1.27 8.02 6.37
C LYS A 123 1.33 7.57 7.83
N GLY A 124 2.48 7.05 8.23
CA GLY A 124 2.83 6.79 9.62
C GLY A 124 4.27 7.19 9.87
N LEU A 125 4.48 8.45 10.27
CA LEU A 125 5.83 9.03 10.38
C LEU A 125 6.42 8.98 11.80
N ASN A 126 5.66 8.52 12.79
CA ASN A 126 6.13 8.41 14.17
C ASN A 126 5.57 7.16 14.85
N CYS A 127 5.29 6.11 14.08
CA CYS A 127 4.68 4.88 14.57
C CYS A 127 5.35 3.64 13.99
N LYS A 128 5.56 2.60 14.80
CA LYS A 128 6.12 1.31 14.38
C LYS A 128 5.13 0.16 14.61
N GLY A 129 5.33 -0.94 13.89
CA GLY A 129 4.53 -2.16 14.07
C GLY A 129 3.09 -2.04 13.55
N CYS A 130 2.79 -0.98 12.81
CA CYS A 130 1.46 -0.74 12.26
C CYS A 130 1.16 -1.71 11.11
N VAL A 131 -0.13 -1.92 10.88
CA VAL A 131 -0.64 -2.74 9.78
C VAL A 131 -1.60 -1.92 8.93
N VAL A 132 -1.37 -1.92 7.62
CA VAL A 132 -2.29 -1.42 6.61
C VAL A 132 -2.75 -2.63 5.79
N ASP A 133 -4.03 -2.97 5.87
CA ASP A 133 -4.55 -4.22 5.30
C ASP A 133 -5.86 -3.97 4.55
N GLY A 134 -5.92 -4.31 3.27
CA GLY A 134 -7.17 -4.26 2.50
C GLY A 134 -7.62 -2.86 2.11
N ILE A 135 -6.67 -1.94 1.90
CA ILE A 135 -6.94 -0.55 1.51
C ILE A 135 -6.74 -0.37 0.00
N THR A 136 -7.66 0.37 -0.63
CA THR A 136 -7.59 0.76 -2.03
C THR A 136 -7.23 2.24 -2.15
N ILE A 137 -6.18 2.55 -2.90
CA ILE A 137 -5.75 3.92 -3.21
C ILE A 137 -5.67 4.08 -4.72
N ASP A 138 -6.52 4.95 -5.26
CA ASP A 138 -6.42 5.41 -6.65
C ASP A 138 -6.08 6.90 -6.68
N MET A 139 -4.90 7.22 -7.18
CA MET A 139 -4.38 8.58 -7.25
C MET A 139 -4.66 9.26 -8.60
N LYS A 140 -5.57 8.69 -9.42
CA LYS A 140 -6.04 9.28 -10.68
C LYS A 140 -6.49 10.74 -10.55
N ASP A 141 -7.01 11.13 -9.40
CA ASP A 141 -7.59 12.47 -9.23
C ASP A 141 -6.59 13.47 -8.64
N SER A 142 -5.52 13.02 -7.96
CA SER A 142 -4.43 13.89 -7.48
C SER A 142 -3.21 13.97 -8.40
N ALA A 143 -3.13 13.12 -9.43
CA ALA A 143 -2.05 13.17 -10.41
C ALA A 143 -2.19 14.36 -11.37
N LYS A 144 -1.05 14.85 -11.87
CA LYS A 144 -1.01 16.01 -12.76
C LYS A 144 -1.03 15.55 -14.22
N TYR A 145 -2.19 15.64 -14.86
CA TYR A 145 -2.33 15.32 -16.29
C TYR A 145 -2.13 16.52 -17.22
N THR A 146 -1.81 16.22 -18.48
CA THR A 146 -1.65 17.19 -19.58
C THR A 146 -2.97 17.66 -20.17
N ASP A 147 -4.03 16.88 -20.02
CA ASP A 147 -5.35 17.09 -20.61
C ASP A 147 -6.45 16.48 -19.74
N GLU A 148 -7.70 16.89 -19.99
CA GLU A 148 -8.88 16.43 -19.26
C GLU A 148 -9.17 14.94 -19.46
N THR A 149 -8.77 14.38 -20.61
CA THR A 149 -8.88 12.94 -20.89
C THR A 149 -7.79 12.10 -20.22
N LYS A 150 -6.89 12.74 -19.44
CA LYS A 150 -5.84 12.12 -18.64
C LYS A 150 -4.90 11.22 -19.47
N THR A 151 -4.54 11.65 -20.69
CA THR A 151 -3.74 10.84 -21.63
C THR A 151 -2.23 10.85 -21.36
N SER A 152 -1.72 11.82 -20.60
CA SER A 152 -0.33 11.86 -20.14
C SER A 152 -0.20 12.56 -18.81
N ARG A 153 0.82 12.21 -18.03
CA ARG A 153 1.27 12.97 -16.87
C ARG A 153 2.27 14.06 -17.24
N LYS A 154 2.25 15.14 -16.47
CA LYS A 154 3.25 16.24 -16.44
C LYS A 154 4.04 16.27 -15.13
N ASP A 155 3.88 15.22 -14.33
CA ASP A 155 4.60 14.96 -13.10
C ASP A 155 6.12 14.93 -13.34
N THR A 156 6.91 15.46 -12.40
CA THR A 156 8.38 15.58 -12.47
C THR A 156 9.03 14.89 -11.27
N PRO A 157 10.31 14.49 -11.31
CA PRO A 157 10.98 13.89 -10.16
C PRO A 157 10.81 14.68 -8.84
N GLY A 158 10.71 13.98 -7.70
CA GLY A 158 10.60 14.59 -6.37
C GLY A 158 9.17 14.86 -5.88
N ILE A 159 8.19 14.11 -6.37
CA ILE A 159 6.77 14.25 -6.00
C ILE A 159 6.57 13.69 -4.58
N PRO A 160 6.05 14.47 -3.62
CA PRO A 160 5.82 14.01 -2.25
C PRO A 160 4.56 13.15 -2.09
N ASP A 161 3.74 13.02 -3.15
CA ASP A 161 2.46 12.32 -3.17
C ASP A 161 2.67 10.81 -3.38
N ASN A 162 3.29 10.16 -2.38
CA ASN A 162 3.33 8.70 -2.28
C ASN A 162 1.92 8.16 -1.93
N ALA A 163 1.58 6.92 -2.30
CA ALA A 163 0.32 6.34 -1.84
C ALA A 163 0.40 5.89 -0.37
N ILE A 164 1.46 5.19 0.03
CA ILE A 164 1.65 4.78 1.43
C ILE A 164 3.08 5.12 1.85
N GLU A 165 3.24 5.80 2.99
CA GLU A 165 4.56 6.18 3.51
C GLU A 165 4.71 5.91 5.01
N PHE A 166 5.71 5.11 5.37
CA PHE A 166 6.09 4.84 6.76
C PHE A 166 7.61 4.95 6.92
N ASN A 167 8.07 5.70 7.92
CA ASN A 167 9.51 5.84 8.22
C ASN A 167 9.98 4.83 9.29
N HIS A 168 9.10 3.95 9.74
CA HIS A 168 9.36 2.84 10.64
C HIS A 168 8.75 1.54 10.09
N PRO A 169 9.17 0.36 10.57
CA PRO A 169 8.67 -0.92 10.08
C PRO A 169 7.14 -1.03 10.11
N VAL A 170 6.56 -1.41 8.97
CA VAL A 170 5.12 -1.54 8.73
C VAL A 170 4.80 -2.84 8.01
N THR A 171 3.61 -3.39 8.22
CA THR A 171 3.03 -4.40 7.33
C THR A 171 2.01 -3.76 6.40
N VAL A 172 2.22 -3.84 5.09
CA VAL A 172 1.25 -3.40 4.07
C VAL A 172 0.82 -4.60 3.26
N ARG A 173 -0.48 -4.95 3.31
CA ARG A 173 -0.97 -6.14 2.64
C ARG A 173 -2.37 -6.06 2.09
N ASN A 174 -2.65 -6.91 1.10
CA ASN A 174 -3.97 -7.02 0.46
C ASN A 174 -4.47 -5.68 -0.11
N CYS A 175 -3.56 -4.73 -0.38
CA CYS A 175 -3.90 -3.40 -0.88
C CYS A 175 -3.92 -3.38 -2.41
N VAL A 176 -4.73 -2.47 -2.96
CA VAL A 176 -4.76 -2.15 -4.37
C VAL A 176 -4.34 -0.69 -4.54
N ILE A 177 -3.24 -0.45 -5.24
CA ILE A 177 -2.69 0.88 -5.44
C ILE A 177 -2.58 1.14 -6.95
N VAL A 178 -3.28 2.15 -7.42
CA VAL A 178 -3.35 2.50 -8.83
C VAL A 178 -2.96 3.95 -9.02
N ASN A 179 -2.26 4.24 -10.11
CA ASN A 179 -1.91 5.60 -10.52
C ASN A 179 -0.99 6.38 -9.55
N PRO A 180 -0.12 5.77 -8.71
CA PRO A 180 0.69 6.57 -7.79
C PRO A 180 1.67 7.48 -8.55
N ALA A 181 1.70 8.76 -8.17
CA ALA A 181 2.61 9.75 -8.75
C ALA A 181 4.02 9.63 -8.16
N GLY A 182 4.13 9.49 -6.83
CA GLY A 182 5.36 9.13 -6.15
C GLY A 182 5.65 7.62 -6.19
N SER A 183 6.16 7.09 -5.08
CA SER A 183 6.19 5.64 -4.85
C SER A 183 4.79 5.15 -4.46
N ALA A 184 4.41 3.93 -4.88
CA ALA A 184 3.18 3.32 -4.39
C ALA A 184 3.30 3.03 -2.89
N ILE A 185 4.41 2.43 -2.47
CA ILE A 185 4.74 2.21 -1.06
C ILE A 185 6.17 2.65 -0.80
N HIS A 186 6.36 3.60 0.09
CA HIS A 186 7.65 3.96 0.64
C HIS A 186 7.70 3.51 2.09
N ALA A 187 8.54 2.52 2.38
CA ALA A 187 8.75 2.01 3.72
C ALA A 187 10.24 1.86 4.04
N VAL A 188 10.55 1.33 5.23
CA VAL A 188 11.92 1.09 5.68
C VAL A 188 12.22 -0.40 5.85
N GLY A 189 13.51 -0.73 5.99
CA GLY A 189 13.95 -2.06 6.42
C GLY A 189 13.17 -2.57 7.64
N GLY A 190 12.90 -3.88 7.72
CA GLY A 190 12.02 -4.47 8.74
C GLY A 190 10.54 -4.53 8.33
N SER A 191 10.15 -3.88 7.23
CA SER A 191 8.77 -3.90 6.74
C SER A 191 8.42 -5.18 6.00
N THR A 192 7.13 -5.54 6.01
CA THR A 192 6.55 -6.63 5.22
C THR A 192 5.54 -6.06 4.23
N ILE A 193 5.83 -6.22 2.94
CA ILE A 193 4.97 -5.77 1.84
C ILE A 193 4.46 -7.01 1.12
N GLU A 194 3.19 -7.38 1.31
CA GLU A 194 2.67 -8.66 0.81
C GLU A 194 1.29 -8.63 0.17
N ASN A 195 1.09 -9.43 -0.87
CA ASN A 195 -0.23 -9.60 -1.50
C ASN A 195 -0.87 -8.29 -2.01
N ASN A 196 -0.06 -7.34 -2.47
CA ASN A 196 -0.55 -6.07 -3.01
C ASN A 196 -0.57 -6.10 -4.54
N LEU A 197 -1.55 -5.41 -5.11
CA LEU A 197 -1.58 -5.07 -6.53
C LEU A 197 -1.17 -3.62 -6.70
N ILE A 198 -0.12 -3.38 -7.49
CA ILE A 198 0.39 -2.05 -7.82
C ILE A 198 0.37 -1.89 -9.33
N VAL A 199 -0.33 -0.87 -9.82
CA VAL A 199 -0.53 -0.66 -11.25
C VAL A 199 -0.27 0.80 -11.61
N ASN A 200 0.43 1.02 -12.72
CA ASN A 200 0.62 2.34 -13.30
C ASN A 200 1.41 3.30 -12.40
N ALA A 201 2.55 2.83 -11.88
CA ALA A 201 3.41 3.59 -10.97
C ALA A 201 4.49 4.38 -11.74
N LEU A 202 4.74 5.64 -11.35
CA LEU A 202 5.66 6.54 -12.06
C LEU A 202 7.09 6.59 -11.49
N ILE A 203 7.30 6.42 -10.17
CA ILE A 203 8.66 6.39 -9.60
C ILE A 203 9.05 4.96 -9.26
N PHE A 204 8.47 4.44 -8.17
CA PHE A 204 8.67 3.08 -7.73
C PHE A 204 7.32 2.43 -7.39
N GLY A 205 7.19 1.13 -7.63
CA GLY A 205 6.13 0.37 -6.97
C GLY A 205 6.35 0.35 -5.45
N VAL A 206 7.52 -0.13 -5.03
CA VAL A 206 7.94 -0.23 -3.64
C VAL A 206 9.34 0.34 -3.49
N GLN A 207 9.50 1.27 -2.56
CA GLN A 207 10.79 1.81 -2.15
C GLN A 207 11.06 1.42 -0.70
N ILE A 208 12.14 0.67 -0.47
CA ILE A 208 12.61 0.31 0.88
C ILE A 208 14.01 0.88 1.08
N ASN A 209 14.19 1.61 2.18
CA ASN A 209 15.51 2.08 2.63
C ASN A 209 15.80 1.58 4.05
N GLY A 210 17.05 1.27 4.37
CA GLY A 210 17.47 1.03 5.75
C GLY A 210 18.40 -0.16 5.91
N THR A 211 18.57 -0.60 7.15
CA THR A 211 19.56 -1.64 7.52
C THR A 211 18.92 -2.96 7.93
N GLU A 212 17.65 -2.94 8.33
CA GLU A 212 16.92 -4.13 8.78
C GLU A 212 16.36 -4.94 7.58
N PRO A 213 16.28 -6.28 7.67
CA PRO A 213 15.70 -7.11 6.62
C PRO A 213 14.22 -6.81 6.37
N ALA A 214 13.87 -6.46 5.13
CA ALA A 214 12.49 -6.35 4.68
C ALA A 214 12.05 -7.61 3.89
N VAL A 215 10.74 -7.83 3.81
CA VAL A 215 10.12 -8.88 3.01
C VAL A 215 9.16 -8.25 2.00
N VAL A 216 9.36 -8.55 0.72
CA VAL A 216 8.45 -8.15 -0.36
C VAL A 216 8.00 -9.42 -1.08
N ARG A 217 6.76 -9.86 -0.85
CA ARG A 217 6.29 -11.16 -1.35
C ARG A 217 4.89 -11.18 -1.90
N ASN A 218 4.61 -12.06 -2.86
CA ASN A 218 3.27 -12.25 -3.40
C ASN A 218 2.65 -10.96 -3.95
N ASN A 219 3.42 -9.97 -4.39
CA ASN A 219 2.87 -8.76 -4.98
C ASN A 219 2.79 -8.90 -6.50
N THR A 220 1.80 -8.25 -7.12
CA THR A 220 1.72 -8.08 -8.57
C THR A 220 1.97 -6.61 -8.88
N MET A 221 3.04 -6.31 -9.63
CA MET A 221 3.38 -4.95 -10.03
C MET A 221 3.44 -4.86 -11.55
N LEU A 222 2.60 -4.00 -12.12
CA LEU A 222 2.38 -3.91 -13.57
C LEU A 222 2.47 -2.47 -14.04
N PHE A 223 3.01 -2.27 -15.25
CA PHE A 223 3.05 -0.95 -15.90
C PHE A 223 3.78 0.10 -15.05
N GLY A 224 5.09 -0.07 -14.89
CA GLY A 224 5.95 0.98 -14.33
C GLY A 224 6.30 1.99 -15.42
N TRP A 225 6.33 3.28 -15.12
CA TRP A 225 6.54 4.35 -16.11
C TRP A 225 7.71 5.23 -15.73
N GLY A 226 8.60 5.51 -16.67
CA GLY A 226 9.64 6.51 -16.46
C GLY A 226 9.17 7.91 -16.86
N PHE A 227 9.73 8.95 -16.24
CA PHE A 227 9.59 10.35 -16.65
C PHE A 227 10.25 10.63 -18.02
N LYS A 228 11.24 9.82 -18.38
CA LYS A 228 12.06 9.98 -19.59
C LYS A 228 11.66 8.97 -20.66
N GLU A 229 12.47 8.91 -21.72
CA GLU A 229 12.37 7.88 -22.75
C GLU A 229 12.42 6.47 -22.11
N PRO A 230 11.48 5.58 -22.45
CA PRO A 230 11.44 4.24 -21.89
C PRO A 230 12.59 3.38 -22.43
N GLY A 231 12.87 2.24 -21.78
CA GLY A 231 13.84 1.27 -22.25
C GLY A 231 15.31 1.73 -22.15
N LYS A 232 15.63 2.64 -21.22
CA LYS A 232 17.00 3.15 -20.98
C LYS A 232 17.59 2.77 -19.62
N GLY A 233 16.88 2.01 -18.80
CA GLY A 233 17.41 1.51 -17.52
C GLY A 233 17.53 2.56 -16.42
N ALA A 234 16.68 3.59 -16.43
CA ALA A 234 16.62 4.59 -15.37
C ALA A 234 16.06 4.01 -14.04
N TYR A 235 16.16 4.78 -12.95
CA TYR A 235 15.59 4.35 -11.67
C TYR A 235 14.07 4.46 -11.65
N ASP A 236 13.52 5.49 -12.30
CA ASP A 236 12.09 5.75 -12.39
C ASP A 236 11.41 4.73 -13.30
N GLY A 237 10.16 4.42 -12.96
CA GLY A 237 9.40 3.33 -13.57
C GLY A 237 9.81 1.94 -13.10
N ALA A 238 10.75 1.82 -12.16
CA ALA A 238 11.10 0.53 -11.58
C ALA A 238 10.07 0.04 -10.57
N PHE A 239 9.97 -1.27 -10.37
CA PHE A 239 9.01 -1.80 -9.40
C PHE A 239 9.56 -1.78 -7.98
N ILE A 240 10.78 -2.22 -7.75
CA ILE A 240 11.37 -2.21 -6.41
C ILE A 240 12.70 -1.46 -6.41
N LYS A 241 12.83 -0.46 -5.54
CA LYS A 241 14.13 0.06 -5.12
C LYS A 241 14.66 -0.76 -3.95
N VAL A 242 15.73 -1.52 -4.19
CA VAL A 242 16.37 -2.36 -3.17
C VAL A 242 17.47 -1.54 -2.49
N ASN A 243 17.20 -0.96 -1.33
CA ASN A 243 18.19 -0.17 -0.58
C ASN A 243 18.26 -0.58 0.91
N ALA A 244 18.12 -1.90 1.15
CA ALA A 244 18.21 -2.58 2.42
C ALA A 244 18.41 -4.09 2.18
N PRO A 245 18.80 -4.88 3.20
CA PRO A 245 18.62 -6.34 3.16
C PRO A 245 17.16 -6.69 2.85
N MET A 246 16.92 -7.60 1.91
CA MET A 246 15.56 -7.85 1.43
C MET A 246 15.36 -9.26 0.92
N THR A 247 14.21 -9.86 1.27
CA THR A 247 13.70 -11.05 0.60
C THR A 247 12.61 -10.64 -0.38
N ILE A 248 12.88 -10.79 -1.67
CA ILE A 248 11.98 -10.48 -2.78
C ILE A 248 11.53 -11.82 -3.36
N THR A 249 10.32 -12.27 -3.04
CA THR A 249 9.90 -13.62 -3.42
C THR A 249 8.47 -13.75 -3.90
N ASN A 250 8.27 -14.61 -4.90
CA ASN A 250 6.94 -14.95 -5.40
C ASN A 250 6.14 -13.73 -5.87
N ASN A 251 6.79 -12.70 -6.43
CA ASN A 251 6.14 -11.52 -7.01
C ASN A 251 6.01 -11.65 -8.53
N ILE A 252 5.06 -10.94 -9.13
CA ILE A 252 5.00 -10.70 -10.59
C ILE A 252 5.50 -9.28 -10.86
N PHE A 253 6.44 -9.17 -11.80
CA PHE A 253 6.93 -7.90 -12.35
C PHE A 253 6.80 -7.90 -13.86
N ALA A 254 5.89 -7.09 -14.40
CA ALA A 254 5.70 -7.04 -15.84
C ALA A 254 5.48 -5.63 -16.36
N HIS A 255 5.97 -5.38 -17.58
CA HIS A 255 5.72 -4.13 -18.30
C HIS A 255 6.28 -2.88 -17.61
N SER A 256 7.44 -2.99 -16.96
CA SER A 256 8.18 -1.79 -16.54
C SER A 256 8.77 -1.07 -17.76
N ASP A 257 8.61 0.25 -17.84
CA ASP A 257 9.30 1.13 -18.78
C ASP A 257 10.83 1.09 -18.60
N SER A 258 11.33 0.53 -17.49
CA SER A 258 12.74 0.52 -17.14
C SER A 258 13.19 -0.85 -16.58
N ASN A 259 13.70 -0.88 -15.35
CA ASN A 259 14.16 -2.06 -14.64
C ASN A 259 13.04 -2.57 -13.72
N SER A 260 12.85 -3.87 -13.54
CA SER A 260 11.94 -4.34 -12.47
C SER A 260 12.51 -4.07 -11.09
N LEU A 261 13.73 -4.54 -10.84
CA LEU A 261 14.44 -4.34 -9.58
C LEU A 261 15.59 -3.36 -9.80
N TYR A 262 15.52 -2.19 -9.19
CA TYR A 262 16.60 -1.22 -9.15
C TYR A 262 17.39 -1.40 -7.85
N GLN A 263 18.55 -2.06 -7.95
CA GLN A 263 19.32 -2.53 -6.81
C GLN A 263 20.70 -1.84 -6.68
N PRO A 264 20.75 -0.63 -6.07
CA PRO A 264 21.99 0.08 -5.75
C PRO A 264 22.67 -0.35 -4.42
N PHE A 265 22.02 -1.15 -3.58
CA PHE A 265 22.55 -1.63 -2.31
C PHE A 265 23.77 -2.55 -2.52
N THR A 266 24.85 -2.25 -1.81
CA THR A 266 26.17 -2.86 -2.05
C THR A 266 26.38 -4.23 -1.41
N LYS A 267 25.47 -4.70 -0.55
CA LYS A 267 25.58 -5.97 0.18
C LYS A 267 24.62 -7.02 -0.42
N MET A 268 25.00 -7.56 -1.58
CA MET A 268 24.20 -8.53 -2.34
C MET A 268 23.98 -9.86 -1.58
N ASP A 269 24.92 -10.23 -0.72
CA ASP A 269 24.86 -11.38 0.19
C ASP A 269 23.73 -11.29 1.23
N LYS A 270 23.05 -10.14 1.31
CA LYS A 270 21.88 -9.90 2.16
C LYS A 270 20.56 -9.80 1.41
N VAL A 271 20.58 -10.09 0.11
CA VAL A 271 19.41 -9.97 -0.77
C VAL A 271 19.08 -11.33 -1.34
N SER A 272 17.81 -11.72 -1.20
CA SER A 272 17.24 -12.92 -1.82
C SER A 272 16.25 -12.49 -2.89
N ILE A 273 16.39 -13.04 -4.10
CA ILE A 273 15.46 -12.81 -5.21
C ILE A 273 15.02 -14.20 -5.66
N THR A 274 13.86 -14.70 -5.22
CA THR A 274 13.49 -16.10 -5.47
C THR A 274 12.06 -16.24 -5.96
N LYS A 275 11.79 -17.20 -6.84
CA LYS A 275 10.41 -17.56 -7.24
C LYS A 275 9.61 -16.42 -7.86
N ASN A 276 10.25 -15.35 -8.34
CA ASN A 276 9.56 -14.24 -8.98
C ASN A 276 9.30 -14.54 -10.46
N VAL A 277 8.22 -13.99 -10.99
CA VAL A 277 7.91 -14.02 -12.41
C VAL A 277 8.20 -12.67 -13.02
N PHE A 278 9.01 -12.66 -14.06
CA PHE A 278 9.33 -11.48 -14.86
C PHE A 278 8.72 -11.61 -16.25
N HIS A 279 8.21 -10.51 -16.80
CA HIS A 279 7.64 -10.52 -18.13
C HIS A 279 7.75 -9.17 -18.83
N GLN A 280 8.52 -9.11 -19.91
CA GLN A 280 8.54 -7.97 -20.83
C GLN A 280 8.82 -6.61 -20.16
N ASN A 281 9.82 -6.59 -19.26
CA ASN A 281 10.34 -5.33 -18.73
C ASN A 281 11.29 -4.71 -19.76
N LEU A 282 11.10 -3.42 -20.08
CA LEU A 282 11.70 -2.82 -21.27
C LEU A 282 13.23 -2.73 -21.20
N TYR A 283 13.86 -2.76 -20.02
CA TYR A 283 15.32 -2.73 -19.92
C TYR A 283 15.95 -3.90 -19.18
N SER A 284 15.49 -4.20 -17.96
CA SER A 284 16.03 -5.32 -17.19
C SER A 284 15.05 -5.84 -16.15
N ASN A 285 15.26 -7.07 -15.72
CA ASN A 285 14.62 -7.66 -14.54
C ASN A 285 15.36 -7.25 -13.27
N LEU A 286 16.68 -7.13 -13.33
CA LEU A 286 17.52 -6.64 -12.25
C LEU A 286 18.60 -5.71 -12.79
N PHE A 287 18.68 -4.51 -12.23
CA PHE A 287 19.83 -3.62 -12.33
C PHE A 287 20.63 -3.66 -11.03
N THR A 288 21.96 -3.80 -11.12
CA THR A 288 22.84 -3.69 -9.96
C THR A 288 24.23 -3.17 -10.33
N PHE A 289 25.14 -3.12 -9.36
CA PHE A 289 26.55 -2.78 -9.56
C PHE A 289 27.44 -3.93 -9.11
N VAL A 290 28.40 -4.30 -9.96
CA VAL A 290 29.51 -5.21 -9.61
C VAL A 290 30.81 -4.46 -9.89
N GLU A 291 31.69 -4.35 -8.89
CA GLU A 291 32.96 -3.60 -9.00
C GLU A 291 32.78 -2.18 -9.59
N SER A 292 31.76 -1.47 -9.10
CA SER A 292 31.40 -0.11 -9.55
C SER A 292 30.96 0.01 -11.03
N LYS A 293 30.73 -1.11 -11.72
CA LYS A 293 30.14 -1.14 -13.06
C LYS A 293 28.68 -1.53 -13.00
N SER A 294 27.85 -0.84 -13.78
CA SER A 294 26.45 -1.20 -13.97
C SER A 294 26.33 -2.57 -14.61
N LEU A 295 25.48 -3.42 -14.04
CA LEU A 295 25.13 -4.74 -14.54
C LEU A 295 23.61 -4.84 -14.69
N PHE A 296 23.17 -5.54 -15.73
CA PHE A 296 21.77 -5.72 -16.04
C PHE A 296 21.49 -7.18 -16.37
N ILE A 297 20.50 -7.76 -15.68
CA ILE A 297 19.95 -9.08 -15.97
C ILE A 297 18.55 -8.89 -16.52
N ASP A 298 18.28 -9.44 -17.69
CA ASP A 298 17.02 -9.40 -18.41
C ASP A 298 16.53 -10.81 -18.77
N ASP A 299 15.47 -10.89 -19.57
CA ASP A 299 14.81 -12.14 -19.94
C ASP A 299 15.75 -13.18 -20.59
N LYS A 300 16.88 -12.75 -21.17
CA LYS A 300 17.81 -13.63 -21.90
C LYS A 300 18.94 -14.19 -21.04
N ASN A 301 19.24 -13.57 -19.91
CA ASN A 301 20.39 -13.92 -19.08
C ASN A 301 20.07 -14.04 -17.59
N MET A 302 18.84 -14.46 -17.25
CA MET A 302 18.43 -14.73 -15.87
C MET A 302 19.34 -15.72 -15.12
N GLY A 303 20.07 -16.59 -15.83
CA GLY A 303 21.06 -17.49 -15.23
C GLY A 303 22.19 -16.76 -14.51
N ASP A 304 22.58 -15.57 -15.00
CA ASP A 304 23.67 -14.75 -14.43
C ASP A 304 23.40 -14.27 -12.99
N LEU A 305 22.19 -14.49 -12.45
CA LEU A 305 21.88 -14.25 -11.04
C LEU A 305 22.80 -15.04 -10.11
N GLU A 306 23.28 -16.22 -10.55
CA GLU A 306 24.18 -17.07 -9.76
C GLU A 306 25.53 -16.42 -9.47
N GLU A 307 25.98 -15.52 -10.36
CA GLU A 307 27.27 -14.85 -10.29
C GLU A 307 27.25 -13.59 -9.40
N LEU A 308 26.08 -13.18 -8.89
CA LEU A 308 25.92 -11.93 -8.15
C LEU A 308 26.24 -12.03 -6.65
N GLY A 309 26.48 -13.24 -6.13
CA GLY A 309 26.65 -13.46 -4.70
C GLY A 309 25.39 -13.15 -3.88
N LEU A 310 24.20 -13.34 -4.48
CA LEU A 310 22.93 -13.21 -3.77
C LEU A 310 22.83 -14.23 -2.64
N LYS A 311 22.10 -13.89 -1.58
CA LYS A 311 21.77 -14.84 -0.49
C LYS A 311 21.00 -16.06 -1.01
N ALA A 312 20.10 -15.84 -1.96
CA ALA A 312 19.30 -16.88 -2.62
C ALA A 312 18.75 -16.32 -3.95
N PHE A 313 18.65 -17.16 -4.99
CA PHE A 313 18.27 -16.73 -6.34
C PHE A 313 17.39 -17.73 -7.12
N GLU A 314 16.95 -18.80 -6.48
CA GLU A 314 16.29 -19.94 -7.13
C GLU A 314 14.83 -19.68 -7.55
N GLY A 315 14.42 -20.38 -8.61
CA GLY A 315 13.02 -20.47 -9.04
C GLY A 315 12.45 -19.22 -9.70
N ASN A 316 13.27 -18.20 -10.02
CA ASN A 316 12.79 -17.08 -10.83
C ASN A 316 12.53 -17.54 -12.27
N GLU A 317 11.46 -17.03 -12.87
CA GLU A 317 11.00 -17.43 -14.19
C GLU A 317 10.73 -16.22 -15.08
N VAL A 318 11.04 -16.36 -16.37
CA VAL A 318 10.52 -15.48 -17.43
C VAL A 318 9.27 -16.17 -17.97
N LEU A 319 8.10 -15.65 -17.62
CA LEU A 319 6.82 -16.30 -17.91
C LEU A 319 5.75 -15.25 -18.15
N ASN A 320 4.94 -15.41 -19.20
CA ASN A 320 3.73 -14.60 -19.37
C ASN A 320 2.70 -14.99 -18.29
N PRO A 321 2.33 -14.10 -17.34
CA PRO A 321 1.35 -14.41 -16.32
C PRO A 321 -0.10 -14.47 -16.85
N GLU A 322 -0.34 -14.11 -18.11
CA GLU A 322 -1.65 -14.06 -18.75
C GLU A 322 -2.66 -13.22 -17.96
N MET A 323 -2.23 -12.03 -17.52
CA MET A 323 -3.14 -11.13 -16.81
C MET A 323 -4.32 -10.75 -17.71
N ALA A 324 -5.46 -10.43 -17.08
CA ALA A 324 -6.64 -9.94 -17.77
C ALA A 324 -6.49 -8.47 -18.19
N TYR A 325 -5.51 -8.17 -19.04
CA TYR A 325 -5.26 -6.81 -19.53
C TYR A 325 -6.48 -6.28 -20.28
N ASP A 326 -6.83 -5.02 -20.02
CA ASP A 326 -7.76 -4.29 -20.87
C ASP A 326 -7.14 -4.08 -22.26
N PRO A 327 -7.79 -4.48 -23.38
CA PRO A 327 -7.19 -4.38 -24.71
C PRO A 327 -6.84 -2.95 -25.12
N ALA A 328 -7.64 -1.95 -24.73
CA ALA A 328 -7.34 -0.56 -25.07
C ALA A 328 -6.10 -0.06 -24.31
N TRP A 329 -5.97 -0.45 -23.03
CA TRP A 329 -4.75 -0.17 -22.28
C TRP A 329 -3.52 -0.84 -22.90
N LEU A 330 -3.62 -2.14 -23.21
CA LEU A 330 -2.51 -2.87 -23.79
C LEU A 330 -2.11 -2.30 -25.16
N ASP A 331 -3.07 -1.86 -25.98
CA ASP A 331 -2.77 -1.21 -27.24
C ASP A 331 -1.97 0.08 -27.05
N LEU A 332 -2.35 0.92 -26.08
CA LEU A 332 -1.61 2.13 -25.73
C LEU A 332 -0.18 1.80 -25.28
N TYR A 333 -0.03 0.92 -24.30
CA TYR A 333 1.27 0.56 -23.74
C TYR A 333 2.19 -0.06 -24.80
N SER A 334 1.67 -0.99 -25.60
CA SER A 334 2.46 -1.67 -26.62
C SER A 334 2.81 -0.76 -27.81
N LYS A 335 2.04 0.29 -28.11
CA LYS A 335 2.44 1.34 -29.06
C LYS A 335 3.61 2.18 -28.55
N ARG A 336 3.63 2.53 -27.26
CA ARG A 336 4.81 3.16 -26.62
C ARG A 336 6.03 2.23 -26.66
N THR A 337 5.82 0.95 -26.35
CA THR A 337 6.87 -0.07 -26.45
C THR A 337 7.37 -0.19 -27.90
N ALA A 338 6.49 -0.22 -28.90
CA ALA A 338 6.88 -0.31 -30.30
C ALA A 338 7.75 0.87 -30.76
N TYR A 339 7.50 2.06 -30.21
CA TYR A 339 8.30 3.25 -30.48
C TYR A 339 9.73 3.13 -29.94
N VAL A 340 9.88 2.74 -28.68
CA VAL A 340 11.20 2.45 -28.06
C VAL A 340 11.12 1.13 -27.28
N PRO A 341 11.44 -0.01 -27.94
CA PRO A 341 11.24 -1.33 -27.33
C PRO A 341 12.20 -1.68 -26.19
N GLY A 342 13.26 -0.88 -26.03
CA GLY A 342 14.39 -1.24 -25.17
C GLY A 342 14.95 -2.61 -25.56
N LYS A 343 14.91 -3.56 -24.62
CA LYS A 343 15.37 -4.95 -24.79
C LYS A 343 14.26 -5.95 -25.14
N VAL A 344 12.99 -5.54 -25.09
CA VAL A 344 11.86 -6.39 -25.47
C VAL A 344 11.82 -6.57 -26.99
N THR A 345 11.54 -7.79 -27.45
CA THR A 345 11.35 -8.06 -28.88
C THR A 345 9.91 -7.77 -29.29
N MET A 346 9.72 -7.22 -30.49
CA MET A 346 8.37 -6.94 -30.99
C MET A 346 7.59 -8.20 -31.31
N ASP A 347 8.24 -9.33 -31.60
CA ASP A 347 7.56 -10.61 -31.78
C ASP A 347 6.89 -11.07 -30.49
N ASP A 348 7.58 -10.96 -29.34
CA ASP A 348 6.99 -11.31 -28.06
C ASP A 348 5.88 -10.33 -27.65
N MET A 349 6.06 -9.03 -27.92
CA MET A 349 4.99 -8.04 -27.71
C MET A 349 3.78 -8.32 -28.61
N ASN A 350 4.01 -8.74 -29.86
CA ASN A 350 2.94 -9.08 -30.79
C ASN A 350 2.19 -10.36 -30.39
N LYS A 351 2.87 -11.36 -29.80
CA LYS A 351 2.18 -12.52 -29.19
C LYS A 351 1.22 -12.07 -28.09
N LEU A 352 1.65 -11.15 -27.21
CA LEU A 352 0.79 -10.60 -26.17
C LEU A 352 -0.40 -9.82 -26.76
N ARG A 353 -0.15 -9.00 -27.79
CA ARG A 353 -1.21 -8.27 -28.52
C ARG A 353 -2.23 -9.24 -29.13
N GLN A 354 -1.79 -10.29 -29.79
CA GLN A 354 -2.67 -11.30 -30.39
C GLN A 354 -3.54 -12.01 -29.35
N LEU A 355 -2.97 -12.37 -28.18
CA LEU A 355 -3.73 -12.96 -27.07
C LEU A 355 -4.82 -12.02 -26.54
N ALA A 356 -4.62 -10.70 -26.66
CA ALA A 356 -5.60 -9.68 -26.31
C ALA A 356 -6.54 -9.29 -27.48
N GLY A 357 -6.46 -9.98 -28.62
CA GLY A 357 -7.27 -9.68 -29.81
C GLY A 357 -6.83 -8.41 -30.56
N LEU A 358 -5.63 -7.91 -30.33
CA LEU A 358 -5.07 -6.73 -30.98
C LEU A 358 -4.28 -7.10 -32.25
N PRO A 359 -4.29 -6.26 -33.30
CA PRO A 359 -3.47 -6.48 -34.48
C PRO A 359 -1.99 -6.37 -34.16
N VAL A 360 -1.14 -7.02 -34.95
CA VAL A 360 0.32 -6.87 -34.82
C VAL A 360 0.75 -5.43 -35.10
N ILE A 361 1.87 -5.02 -34.49
CA ILE A 361 2.48 -3.70 -34.68
C ILE A 361 3.96 -3.85 -35.04
N ALA A 362 4.45 -3.01 -35.95
CA ALA A 362 5.86 -2.96 -36.34
C ALA A 362 6.70 -2.21 -35.30
N LYS A 363 8.00 -2.46 -35.29
CA LYS A 363 8.96 -1.61 -34.56
C LYS A 363 9.08 -0.26 -35.25
N GLY A 364 9.12 0.81 -34.46
CA GLY A 364 9.08 2.17 -34.99
C GLY A 364 7.67 2.54 -35.43
N GLY A 365 7.36 3.84 -35.39
CA GLY A 365 6.02 4.36 -35.67
C GLY A 365 5.77 5.65 -34.91
N THR A 366 4.53 6.14 -34.94
CA THR A 366 4.13 7.27 -34.11
C THR A 366 3.98 6.78 -32.66
N PRO A 367 4.66 7.39 -31.67
CA PRO A 367 4.49 7.01 -30.28
C PRO A 367 3.02 7.17 -29.87
N ALA A 368 2.54 6.29 -28.99
CA ALA A 368 1.30 6.57 -28.26
C ALA A 368 1.46 7.91 -27.52
N LEU A 369 0.38 8.69 -27.47
CA LEU A 369 0.36 9.93 -26.72
C LEU A 369 0.61 9.61 -25.24
N GLY A 370 1.64 10.24 -24.68
CA GLY A 370 1.79 10.41 -23.24
C GLY A 370 2.63 9.40 -22.46
N VAL A 371 2.90 9.79 -21.22
CA VAL A 371 3.56 9.01 -20.16
C VAL A 371 2.51 8.76 -19.07
N ALA A 372 2.35 7.50 -18.65
CA ALA A 372 1.49 7.10 -17.54
C ALA A 372 0.04 7.66 -17.60
N PRO A 373 -0.71 7.45 -18.71
CA PRO A 373 -2.13 7.79 -18.77
C PRO A 373 -2.90 7.19 -17.58
N ALA A 374 -4.05 7.76 -17.23
CA ALA A 374 -4.84 7.24 -16.12
C ALA A 374 -5.29 5.79 -16.37
N TYR A 375 -4.91 4.88 -15.47
CA TYR A 375 -5.45 3.52 -15.45
C TYR A 375 -6.78 3.50 -14.70
N ASP A 376 -7.78 2.80 -15.21
CA ASP A 376 -9.08 2.68 -14.54
C ASP A 376 -9.04 1.68 -13.37
N LEU A 377 -9.54 2.09 -12.19
CA LEU A 377 -9.50 1.26 -10.99
C LEU A 377 -10.28 -0.06 -11.17
N ASP A 378 -11.46 -0.04 -11.78
CA ASP A 378 -12.26 -1.25 -11.97
C ASP A 378 -11.56 -2.24 -12.90
N LYS A 379 -10.89 -1.72 -13.95
CA LYS A 379 -10.03 -2.54 -14.81
C LYS A 379 -8.84 -3.10 -14.05
N ALA A 380 -8.20 -2.32 -13.17
CA ALA A 380 -7.06 -2.77 -12.38
C ALA A 380 -7.44 -3.94 -11.46
N MET A 381 -8.66 -3.95 -10.89
CA MET A 381 -9.13 -5.05 -10.05
C MET A 381 -9.15 -6.42 -10.75
N ASN A 382 -9.23 -6.43 -12.08
CA ASN A 382 -9.16 -7.68 -12.89
C ASN A 382 -7.73 -8.23 -13.01
N LEU A 383 -6.71 -7.45 -12.62
CA LEU A 383 -5.30 -7.81 -12.61
C LEU A 383 -4.83 -8.41 -11.28
N MET A 384 -5.73 -8.65 -10.32
CA MET A 384 -5.36 -9.23 -9.03
C MET A 384 -4.78 -10.63 -9.14
N ALA A 385 -5.18 -11.45 -10.12
CA ALA A 385 -4.74 -12.83 -10.25
C ALA A 385 -4.29 -13.13 -11.70
N PRO A 386 -3.14 -13.81 -11.88
CA PRO A 386 -2.72 -14.32 -13.18
C PRO A 386 -3.67 -15.44 -13.64
N LYS A 387 -3.87 -15.57 -14.96
CA LYS A 387 -4.65 -16.67 -15.53
C LYS A 387 -3.79 -17.87 -15.93
N ASN A 388 -2.49 -17.66 -16.09
CA ASN A 388 -1.58 -18.75 -16.41
C ASN A 388 -1.45 -19.69 -15.20
N GLU A 389 -1.91 -20.93 -15.34
CA GLU A 389 -1.90 -21.93 -14.26
C GLU A 389 -0.49 -22.26 -13.74
N LYS A 390 0.54 -22.08 -14.57
CA LYS A 390 1.95 -22.27 -14.17
C LYS A 390 2.44 -21.12 -13.29
N CYS A 391 1.85 -19.93 -13.40
CA CYS A 391 2.23 -18.78 -12.61
C CYS A 391 1.71 -18.92 -11.16
N LYS A 392 2.61 -19.29 -10.24
CA LYS A 392 2.32 -19.35 -8.79
C LYS A 392 2.68 -18.06 -8.04
N ALA A 393 3.39 -17.15 -8.70
CA ALA A 393 3.76 -15.84 -8.18
C ALA A 393 2.63 -14.82 -8.26
N GLY A 394 2.75 -13.73 -7.50
CA GLY A 394 1.89 -12.55 -7.56
C GLY A 394 0.79 -12.51 -6.50
N ALA A 395 0.06 -11.41 -6.50
CA ALA A 395 -1.09 -11.18 -5.63
C ALA A 395 -2.23 -12.15 -5.93
N ARG A 396 -3.10 -12.39 -4.95
CA ARG A 396 -4.27 -13.26 -5.05
C ARG A 396 -5.42 -12.66 -4.23
N LYS A 397 -6.64 -12.89 -4.71
CA LYS A 397 -7.85 -12.74 -3.89
C LYS A 397 -7.90 -13.95 -2.94
N ILE A 398 -7.75 -13.72 -1.65
CA ILE A 398 -7.67 -14.77 -0.62
C ILE A 398 -8.77 -14.55 0.42
N PRO A 399 -9.46 -15.59 0.92
CA PRO A 399 -10.39 -15.38 2.03
C PRO A 399 -9.70 -14.71 3.22
N LEU A 400 -10.30 -13.64 3.76
CA LEU A 400 -9.81 -12.96 4.95
C LEU A 400 -10.78 -13.18 6.11
N GLU A 401 -10.24 -13.49 7.28
CA GLU A 401 -11.05 -13.61 8.49
C GLU A 401 -11.55 -12.23 8.94
N SER A 402 -12.81 -12.19 9.41
CA SER A 402 -13.29 -11.04 10.18
C SER A 402 -12.58 -11.04 11.52
N LYS A 403 -11.94 -9.92 11.86
CA LYS A 403 -11.19 -9.75 13.11
C LYS A 403 -11.97 -9.02 14.20
N VAL A 404 -13.27 -8.84 14.02
CA VAL A 404 -14.12 -8.14 15.01
C VAL A 404 -14.27 -9.03 16.24
N THR A 405 -13.76 -8.58 17.38
CA THR A 405 -13.76 -9.33 18.65
C THR A 405 -14.91 -8.95 19.59
N GLY A 406 -15.74 -7.97 19.22
CA GLY A 406 -17.00 -7.66 19.90
C GLY A 406 -16.82 -6.97 21.25
N GLY A 407 -15.66 -6.33 21.48
CA GLY A 407 -15.42 -5.55 22.69
C GLY A 407 -16.26 -4.28 22.69
N ALA A 408 -17.08 -4.06 23.72
CA ALA A 408 -17.68 -2.75 23.95
C ALA A 408 -16.56 -1.71 24.05
N ALA A 409 -16.71 -0.58 23.34
CA ALA A 409 -15.78 0.54 23.49
C ALA A 409 -15.78 0.96 24.97
N ALA A 410 -14.65 0.76 25.67
CA ALA A 410 -14.48 1.31 27.00
C ALA A 410 -14.58 2.84 26.90
N ALA A 411 -15.37 3.44 27.79
CA ALA A 411 -15.54 4.89 27.87
C ALA A 411 -14.16 5.62 27.80
N PRO A 412 -14.10 6.84 27.24
CA PRO A 412 -12.85 7.58 27.17
C PRO A 412 -12.23 7.68 28.58
N ALA A 413 -10.99 7.22 28.74
CA ALA A 413 -10.28 7.20 30.01
C ALA A 413 -9.90 8.61 30.53
N LYS A 414 -10.30 9.68 29.82
CA LYS A 414 -10.05 11.06 30.23
C LYS A 414 -11.37 11.81 30.42
N ALA A 415 -11.96 11.62 31.60
CA ALA A 415 -12.72 12.71 32.20
C ALA A 415 -11.71 13.77 32.63
N TYR A 416 -11.49 14.79 31.79
CA TYR A 416 -10.80 15.99 32.27
C TYR A 416 -11.71 16.65 33.31
N PRO A 417 -11.28 16.82 34.58
CA PRO A 417 -12.05 17.63 35.50
C PRO A 417 -12.15 19.03 34.88
N LYS A 418 -13.38 19.57 34.78
CA LYS A 418 -13.57 20.97 34.40
C LYS A 418 -12.74 21.82 35.35
N SER A 419 -11.68 22.46 34.86
CA SER A 419 -11.03 23.52 35.61
C SER A 419 -12.08 24.62 35.81
N ALA A 420 -12.36 24.98 37.06
CA ALA A 420 -13.23 26.10 37.39
C ALA A 420 -12.56 27.42 36.99
N LEU A 421 -12.55 27.71 35.69
CA LEU A 421 -12.07 28.98 35.12
C LEU A 421 -12.94 30.18 35.56
N LEU A 422 -14.04 29.93 36.27
CA LEU A 422 -14.97 30.95 36.78
C LEU A 422 -14.69 31.37 38.24
N ASP A 423 -13.77 30.71 38.96
CA ASP A 423 -13.46 31.07 40.35
C ASP A 423 -12.34 32.13 40.49
N TRP A 424 -11.69 32.52 39.38
CA TRP A 424 -10.66 33.58 39.37
C TRP A 424 -11.20 35.01 39.51
N HIS A 425 -12.52 35.21 39.55
CA HIS A 425 -13.12 36.53 39.73
C HIS A 425 -13.59 36.83 41.16
N LYS A 426 -13.31 35.98 42.16
CA LYS A 426 -13.76 36.17 43.55
C LYS A 426 -12.67 36.55 44.56
N SER A 427 -11.49 36.93 44.08
CA SER A 427 -10.46 37.53 44.94
C SER A 427 -9.67 38.57 44.15
N ALA A 428 -10.25 39.76 44.07
CA ALA A 428 -9.58 41.03 43.86
C ALA A 428 -10.17 42.05 44.85
#